data_AF-A0A382U8H6-F1
#
_entry.id   AF-A0A382U8H6-F1
#
_cell.length_a   1.000
_cell.length_b   1.000
_cell.length_c   1.000
_cell.angle_alpha   90.00
_cell.angle_beta   90.00
_cell.angle_gamma   90.00
#
_symmetry.space_group_name_H-M   'P 1'
#
loop_
_entity.id
_entity.type
_entity.pdbx_description
1 polymer ?
#
loop_
_entity_poly.entity_id
_entity_poly.type
_entity_poly.pdbx_seq_one_letter_code
_entity_poly.pdbx_strand_id
1 'polypeptide(L)'
;AFYNSCRHRGAPVVRVERGRNRALRCQYHSWTYDTTGKLVSVPDERDFVDLKREDRGLVQIKVETIGGWIFITENLNATSLTENLGDITKKLSEDTNLLIAKRETEHVQNNWKLVQEILSDNFAYTSDELSPAGHSSGKDSYAISPNLLRVTIEKHDVVLSTWPIDENATELEIVYLAPPSETETSPAQDSAWQKEISSIQKTIQQAIE
;
A
#
# COMPACT_ATOMS: atom_id res chain seq x y z
N ALA A 1 2.81 10.63 -7.94
CA ALA A 1 2.57 10.83 -6.50
C ALA A 1 3.43 11.99 -6.02
N PHE A 2 3.21 12.50 -4.81
CA PHE A 2 3.96 13.64 -4.28
C PHE A 2 4.23 13.46 -2.79
N TYR A 3 5.30 14.09 -2.30
CA TYR A 3 5.43 14.28 -0.86
C TYR A 3 4.29 15.17 -0.34
N ASN A 4 3.65 14.75 0.75
CA ASN A 4 2.62 15.52 1.42
C ASN A 4 3.24 16.63 2.29
N SER A 5 4.00 17.52 1.68
CA SER A 5 4.71 18.61 2.35
C SER A 5 4.66 19.88 1.53
N CYS A 6 4.05 20.93 2.11
CA CYS A 6 3.92 22.22 1.46
C CYS A 6 5.30 22.86 1.27
N ARG A 7 5.59 23.33 0.05
CA ARG A 7 6.86 23.99 -0.32
C ARG A 7 7.09 25.35 0.33
N HIS A 8 6.14 25.86 1.12
CA HIS A 8 6.34 27.08 1.91
C HIS A 8 7.10 26.80 3.22
N ARG A 9 6.51 26.01 4.12
CA ARG A 9 7.04 25.74 5.48
C ARG A 9 6.89 24.28 5.91
N GLY A 10 6.75 23.35 4.97
CA GLY A 10 6.76 21.91 5.23
C GLY A 10 5.46 21.31 5.80
N ALA A 11 4.46 22.13 6.13
CA ALA A 11 3.19 21.64 6.68
C ALA A 11 2.47 20.68 5.71
N PRO A 12 1.79 19.64 6.21
CA PRO A 12 1.04 18.72 5.37
C PRO A 12 -0.05 19.44 4.59
N VAL A 13 -0.18 19.10 3.30
CA VAL A 13 -1.13 19.71 2.37
C VAL A 13 -2.49 19.06 2.51
N VAL A 14 -2.52 17.73 2.70
CA VAL A 14 -3.70 16.93 2.96
C VAL A 14 -3.56 16.29 4.34
N ARG A 15 -4.61 16.33 5.17
CA ARG A 15 -4.62 15.72 6.51
C ARG A 15 -5.58 14.55 6.66
N VAL A 16 -6.55 14.45 5.75
CA VAL A 16 -7.48 13.32 5.70
C VAL A 16 -6.82 12.17 4.95
N GLU A 17 -7.06 10.94 5.39
CA GLU A 17 -6.45 9.75 4.79
C GLU A 17 -6.91 9.52 3.34
N ARG A 18 -8.19 9.81 3.04
CA ARG A 18 -8.79 9.62 1.72
C ARG A 18 -9.86 10.67 1.43
N GLY A 19 -10.07 10.94 0.14
CA GLY A 19 -11.12 11.84 -0.30
C GLY A 19 -10.99 12.25 -1.76
N ARG A 20 -11.86 13.16 -2.19
CA ARG A 20 -11.86 13.72 -3.54
C ARG A 20 -11.76 15.24 -3.45
N ASN A 21 -10.71 15.80 -4.02
CA ASN A 21 -10.47 17.25 -4.02
C ASN A 21 -10.17 17.74 -5.43
N ARG A 22 -10.59 18.96 -5.74
CA ARG A 22 -10.24 19.65 -7.00
C ARG A 22 -8.92 20.41 -6.91
N ALA A 23 -8.50 20.75 -5.69
CA ALA A 23 -7.23 21.40 -5.38
C ALA A 23 -6.79 21.02 -3.96
N LEU A 24 -5.49 21.08 -3.71
CA LEU A 24 -4.86 20.71 -2.44
C LEU A 24 -4.39 21.98 -1.74
N ARG A 25 -5.14 22.46 -0.74
CA ARG A 25 -4.85 23.70 -0.03
C ARG A 25 -4.19 23.42 1.31
N CYS A 26 -2.95 23.88 1.46
CA CYS A 26 -2.22 23.80 2.72
C CYS A 26 -2.92 24.62 3.82
N GLN A 27 -3.26 23.99 4.93
CA GLN A 27 -3.99 24.62 6.04
C GLN A 27 -3.15 25.62 6.85
N TYR A 28 -1.85 25.75 6.57
CA TYR A 28 -0.99 26.69 7.31
C TYR A 28 -1.09 28.11 6.73
N HIS A 29 -0.68 28.29 5.47
CA HIS A 29 -0.66 29.60 4.80
C HIS A 29 -1.42 29.61 3.48
N SER A 30 -2.30 28.62 3.26
CA SER A 30 -3.18 28.55 2.10
C SER A 30 -2.52 28.52 0.72
N TRP A 31 -1.23 28.19 0.64
CA TRP A 31 -0.61 27.79 -0.63
C TRP A 31 -1.40 26.61 -1.18
N THR A 32 -1.87 26.77 -2.42
CA THR A 32 -2.80 25.85 -3.05
C THR A 32 -2.17 25.25 -4.28
N TYR A 33 -2.19 23.92 -4.34
CA TYR A 33 -1.68 23.12 -5.44
C TYR A 33 -2.86 22.52 -6.22
N ASP A 34 -2.71 22.32 -7.52
CA ASP A 34 -3.63 21.47 -8.26
C ASP A 34 -3.36 19.97 -7.98
N THR A 35 -4.18 19.09 -8.54
CA THR A 35 -4.02 17.63 -8.41
C THR A 35 -2.81 17.07 -9.16
N THR A 36 -2.15 17.88 -9.98
CA THR A 36 -0.86 17.56 -10.63
C THR A 36 0.35 18.06 -9.82
N GLY A 37 0.10 18.64 -8.64
CA GLY A 37 1.11 19.12 -7.73
C GLY A 37 1.67 20.51 -8.07
N LYS A 38 1.16 21.20 -9.11
CA LYS A 38 1.64 22.55 -9.46
C LYS A 38 1.09 23.57 -8.46
N LEU A 39 1.91 24.55 -8.07
CA LEU A 39 1.46 25.66 -7.24
C LEU A 39 0.60 26.61 -8.07
N VAL A 40 -0.70 26.68 -7.78
CA VAL A 40 -1.68 27.44 -8.58
C VAL A 40 -2.18 28.70 -7.89
N SER A 41 -2.01 28.82 -6.57
CA SER A 41 -2.38 30.03 -5.84
C SER A 41 -1.56 30.22 -4.57
N VAL A 42 -1.16 31.47 -4.33
CA VAL A 42 -0.44 31.95 -3.15
C VAL A 42 -1.17 33.20 -2.64
N PRO A 43 -1.67 33.21 -1.40
CA PRO A 43 -2.21 34.42 -0.79
C PRO A 43 -1.16 35.53 -0.74
N ASP A 44 -1.59 36.77 -0.99
CA ASP A 44 -0.73 37.96 -0.96
C ASP A 44 0.55 37.81 -1.79
N GLU A 45 0.47 37.12 -2.94
CA GLU A 45 1.63 36.81 -3.80
C GLU A 45 2.49 38.03 -4.16
N ARG A 46 1.88 39.22 -4.28
CA ARG A 46 2.57 40.48 -4.53
C ARG A 46 3.69 40.80 -3.53
N ASP A 47 3.60 40.24 -2.31
CA ASP A 47 4.59 40.43 -1.24
C ASP A 47 5.78 39.45 -1.37
N PHE A 48 5.69 38.48 -2.28
CA PHE A 48 6.75 37.51 -2.58
C PHE A 48 7.52 37.96 -3.83
N VAL A 49 8.56 38.77 -3.62
CA VAL A 49 9.47 39.22 -4.69
C VAL A 49 10.13 38.01 -5.36
N ASP A 50 10.14 38.00 -6.70
CA ASP A 50 10.75 36.96 -7.54
C ASP A 50 10.21 35.52 -7.33
N LEU A 51 9.00 35.37 -6.80
CA LEU A 51 8.38 34.05 -6.68
C LEU A 51 8.01 33.49 -8.05
N LYS A 52 8.71 32.44 -8.46
CA LYS A 52 8.35 31.58 -9.58
C LYS A 52 7.57 30.37 -9.06
N ARG A 53 6.28 30.29 -9.41
CA ARG A 53 5.40 29.22 -8.92
C ARG A 53 5.81 27.85 -9.46
N GLU A 54 6.32 27.82 -10.68
CA GLU A 54 6.85 26.64 -11.38
C GLU A 54 7.96 25.94 -10.57
N ASP A 55 8.77 26.69 -9.84
CA ASP A 55 9.87 26.15 -9.02
C ASP A 55 9.39 25.67 -7.63
N ARG A 56 8.11 25.87 -7.33
CA ARG A 56 7.49 25.64 -6.01
C ARG A 56 6.33 24.65 -6.04
N GLY A 57 6.22 23.82 -7.09
CA GLY A 57 5.33 22.66 -7.08
C GLY A 57 5.71 21.59 -6.04
N LEU A 58 4.77 20.72 -5.69
CA LEU A 58 5.03 19.59 -4.81
C LEU A 58 6.13 18.70 -5.38
N VAL A 59 6.99 18.17 -4.50
CA VAL A 59 8.08 17.28 -4.91
C VAL A 59 7.46 15.98 -5.42
N GLN A 60 7.79 15.62 -6.66
CA GLN A 60 7.27 14.45 -7.34
C GLN A 60 7.97 13.17 -6.87
N ILE A 61 7.17 12.10 -6.82
CA ILE A 61 7.63 10.72 -6.63
C ILE A 61 7.21 9.95 -7.88
N LYS A 62 8.13 9.17 -8.46
CA LYS A 62 7.87 8.36 -9.64
C LYS A 62 6.84 7.28 -9.29
N VAL A 63 5.87 7.07 -10.17
CA VAL A 63 4.79 6.09 -9.98
C VAL A 63 4.69 5.22 -11.21
N GLU A 64 4.59 3.92 -11.00
CA GLU A 64 4.30 2.93 -12.03
C GLU A 64 3.23 1.97 -11.51
N THR A 65 2.45 1.37 -12.41
CA THR A 65 1.31 0.52 -12.06
C THR A 65 1.35 -0.80 -12.81
N ILE A 66 1.01 -1.91 -12.15
CA ILE A 66 0.90 -3.25 -12.77
C ILE A 66 -0.34 -3.93 -12.20
N GLY A 67 -1.29 -4.35 -13.04
CA GLY A 67 -2.46 -5.13 -12.62
C GLY A 67 -3.24 -4.57 -11.43
N GLY A 68 -3.41 -3.24 -11.35
CA GLY A 68 -4.10 -2.58 -10.24
C GLY A 68 -3.22 -2.19 -9.06
N TRP A 69 -2.01 -2.74 -8.96
CA TRP A 69 -1.00 -2.36 -7.97
C TRP A 69 -0.36 -1.02 -8.33
N ILE A 70 -0.03 -0.23 -7.31
CA ILE A 70 0.63 1.08 -7.43
C ILE A 70 1.97 1.01 -6.71
N PHE A 71 3.06 1.21 -7.46
CA PHE A 71 4.42 1.26 -6.92
C PHE A 71 4.96 2.68 -7.02
N ILE A 72 5.75 3.07 -6.01
CA ILE A 72 6.38 4.37 -5.95
C ILE A 72 7.88 4.24 -5.72
N THR A 73 8.66 5.19 -6.25
CA THR A 73 10.09 5.30 -5.93
C THR A 73 10.52 6.76 -5.90
N GLU A 74 11.37 7.09 -4.93
CA GLU A 74 11.99 8.42 -4.81
C GLU A 74 13.09 8.61 -5.87
N ASN A 75 13.64 7.52 -6.42
CA ASN A 75 14.62 7.58 -7.49
C ASN A 75 13.92 7.82 -8.84
N LEU A 76 13.84 9.10 -9.23
CA LEU A 76 13.24 9.50 -10.51
C LEU A 76 13.95 8.92 -11.74
N ASN A 77 15.21 8.50 -11.58
CA ASN A 77 16.03 7.90 -12.64
C ASN A 77 16.07 6.37 -12.55
N ALA A 78 15.26 5.74 -11.70
CA ALA A 78 15.16 4.28 -11.64
C ALA A 78 14.74 3.71 -12.99
N THR A 79 15.26 2.53 -13.32
CA THR A 79 14.78 1.71 -14.45
C THR A 79 13.29 1.44 -14.33
N SER A 80 12.68 0.91 -15.40
CA SER A 80 11.25 0.60 -15.38
C SER A 80 10.91 -0.39 -14.27
N LEU A 81 9.70 -0.30 -13.72
CA LEU A 81 9.23 -1.25 -12.71
C LEU A 81 9.25 -2.68 -13.24
N THR A 82 8.86 -2.87 -14.50
CA THR A 82 8.84 -4.18 -15.16
C THR A 82 10.23 -4.82 -15.27
N GLU A 83 11.26 -4.00 -15.50
CA GLU A 83 12.66 -4.46 -15.55
C GLU A 83 13.18 -4.81 -14.16
N ASN A 84 12.82 -4.04 -13.13
CA ASN A 84 13.22 -4.34 -11.74
C ASN A 84 12.55 -5.60 -11.18
N LEU A 85 11.28 -5.83 -11.52
CA LEU A 85 10.51 -6.97 -11.00
C LEU A 85 10.67 -8.25 -11.82
N GLY A 86 11.13 -8.15 -13.08
CA GLY A 86 11.31 -9.30 -13.97
C GLY A 86 10.04 -10.15 -14.09
N ASP A 87 10.17 -11.46 -13.91
CA ASP A 87 9.08 -12.44 -14.07
C ASP A 87 7.89 -12.24 -13.10
N ILE A 88 8.11 -11.58 -11.96
CA ILE A 88 7.04 -11.23 -11.00
C ILE A 88 6.02 -10.32 -11.67
N THR A 89 6.46 -9.47 -12.60
CA THR A 89 5.60 -8.54 -13.35
C THR A 89 4.44 -9.26 -14.02
N LYS A 90 4.71 -10.42 -14.64
CA LYS A 90 3.67 -11.19 -15.33
C LYS A 90 2.58 -11.63 -14.35
N LYS A 91 2.98 -12.15 -13.19
CA LYS A 91 2.04 -12.59 -12.16
C LYS A 91 1.17 -11.44 -11.67
N LEU A 92 1.79 -10.33 -11.26
CA LEU A 92 1.04 -9.15 -10.81
C LEU A 92 0.13 -8.56 -11.89
N SER A 93 0.48 -8.71 -13.17
CA SER A 93 -0.35 -8.20 -14.27
C SER A 93 -1.66 -8.96 -14.46
N GLU A 94 -1.78 -10.17 -13.89
CA GLU A 94 -2.97 -11.01 -13.97
C GLU A 94 -4.04 -10.60 -12.92
N ASP A 95 -3.66 -9.84 -11.88
CA ASP A 95 -4.47 -9.38 -10.73
C ASP A 95 -5.54 -8.32 -11.04
N THR A 96 -6.06 -8.31 -12.26
CA THR A 96 -6.91 -7.21 -12.76
C THR A 96 -8.32 -7.15 -12.16
N ASN A 97 -8.72 -8.17 -11.41
CA ASN A 97 -10.09 -8.34 -10.92
C ASN A 97 -10.17 -8.52 -9.39
N LEU A 98 -9.32 -7.82 -8.64
CA LEU A 98 -9.32 -7.82 -7.18
C LEU A 98 -9.65 -6.42 -6.65
N LEU A 99 -10.52 -6.36 -5.63
CA LEU A 99 -10.85 -5.15 -4.89
C LEU A 99 -10.46 -5.31 -3.42
N ILE A 100 -10.17 -4.18 -2.76
CA ILE A 100 -9.96 -4.16 -1.31
C ILE A 100 -11.30 -4.39 -0.61
N ALA A 101 -11.47 -5.56 -0.01
CA ALA A 101 -12.63 -5.95 0.77
C ALA A 101 -12.53 -5.39 2.20
N LYS A 102 -11.33 -5.45 2.80
CA LYS A 102 -11.06 -5.00 4.16
C LYS A 102 -9.59 -4.62 4.30
N ARG A 103 -9.31 -3.65 5.19
CA ARG A 103 -7.96 -3.28 5.60
C ARG A 103 -7.92 -3.20 7.13
N GLU A 104 -6.89 -3.77 7.72
CA GLU A 104 -6.56 -3.69 9.14
C GLU A 104 -5.10 -3.29 9.30
N THR A 105 -4.78 -2.76 10.48
CA THR A 105 -3.43 -2.33 10.83
C THR A 105 -3.14 -2.75 12.25
N GLU A 106 -2.01 -3.42 12.45
CA GLU A 106 -1.51 -3.83 13.76
C GLU A 106 -0.12 -3.23 14.02
N HIS A 107 0.19 -2.95 15.29
CA HIS A 107 1.49 -2.43 15.69
C HIS A 107 2.29 -3.49 16.44
N VAL A 108 3.41 -3.91 15.86
CA VAL A 108 4.27 -4.97 16.40
C VAL A 108 5.55 -4.36 16.94
N GLN A 109 5.92 -4.70 18.18
CA GLN A 109 7.15 -4.21 18.84
C GLN A 109 8.37 -5.04 18.44
N ASN A 110 8.61 -5.16 17.13
CA ASN A 110 9.80 -5.76 16.56
C ASN A 110 10.23 -5.05 15.27
N ASN A 111 11.47 -5.27 14.86
CA ASN A 111 11.97 -4.78 13.57
C ASN A 111 11.19 -5.40 12.41
N TRP A 112 10.85 -4.60 11.40
CA TRP A 112 10.01 -5.04 10.27
C TRP A 112 10.57 -6.26 9.52
N LYS A 113 11.89 -6.40 9.46
CA LYS A 113 12.54 -7.57 8.83
C LYS A 113 12.27 -8.86 9.59
N LEU A 114 12.27 -8.80 10.93
CA LEU A 114 11.96 -9.95 11.78
C LEU A 114 10.48 -10.31 11.68
N VAL A 115 9.60 -9.31 11.71
CA VAL A 115 8.15 -9.54 11.53
C VAL A 115 7.90 -10.21 10.18
N GLN A 116 8.54 -9.74 9.11
CA GLN A 116 8.43 -10.34 7.78
C GLN A 116 8.94 -11.77 7.73
N GLU A 117 10.09 -12.06 8.34
CA GLU A 117 10.70 -13.40 8.40
C GLU A 117 9.78 -14.36 9.16
N ILE A 118 9.30 -13.98 10.34
CA ILE A 118 8.43 -14.83 11.17
C ILE A 118 7.09 -15.10 10.48
N LEU A 119 6.49 -14.09 9.83
CA LEU A 119 5.28 -14.29 9.04
C LEU A 119 5.53 -15.26 7.87
N SER A 120 6.61 -15.04 7.12
CA SER A 120 6.97 -15.89 5.98
C SER A 120 7.19 -17.33 6.40
N ASP A 121 7.90 -17.56 7.50
CA ASP A 121 8.14 -18.88 8.06
C ASP A 121 6.84 -19.54 8.53
N ASN A 122 6.02 -18.84 9.32
CA ASN A 122 4.76 -19.40 9.81
C ASN A 122 3.85 -19.82 8.65
N PHE A 123 3.69 -18.98 7.62
CA PHE A 123 2.89 -19.36 6.45
C PHE A 123 3.56 -20.44 5.60
N ALA A 124 4.89 -20.53 5.56
CA ALA A 124 5.57 -21.63 4.87
C ALA A 124 5.44 -22.98 5.62
N TYR A 125 5.39 -22.98 6.96
CA TYR A 125 5.37 -24.19 7.79
C TYR A 125 3.98 -24.63 8.25
N THR A 126 3.00 -23.73 8.33
CA THR A 126 1.65 -24.06 8.86
C THR A 126 0.78 -24.86 7.88
N SER A 127 1.21 -25.03 6.64
CA SER A 127 0.51 -25.91 5.72
C SER A 127 1.50 -26.80 4.98
N ASP A 128 1.32 -28.10 5.11
CA ASP A 128 1.88 -29.09 4.17
C ASP A 128 1.25 -28.94 2.74
N GLU A 129 0.40 -27.93 2.51
CA GLU A 129 -0.43 -27.72 1.32
C GLU A 129 -0.17 -26.40 0.56
N LEU A 130 0.45 -25.37 1.18
CA LEU A 130 0.78 -24.10 0.51
C LEU A 130 1.96 -24.29 -0.45
N SER A 131 1.71 -24.18 -1.76
CA SER A 131 2.78 -24.19 -2.76
C SER A 131 3.41 -22.80 -2.91
N PRO A 132 4.74 -22.68 -3.08
CA PRO A 132 5.40 -21.42 -3.42
C PRO A 132 5.07 -21.03 -4.87
N ALA A 133 3.87 -20.49 -5.09
CA ALA A 133 3.38 -20.08 -6.40
C ALA A 133 2.31 -19.00 -6.24
N GLY A 134 2.67 -17.73 -6.42
CA GLY A 134 1.71 -16.62 -6.30
C GLY A 134 0.72 -16.50 -7.46
N HIS A 135 -0.15 -17.49 -7.69
CA HIS A 135 -1.57 -17.41 -8.11
C HIS A 135 -2.19 -18.75 -8.57
N SER A 136 -3.46 -18.91 -8.19
CA SER A 136 -4.60 -19.56 -8.89
C SER A 136 -4.38 -20.91 -9.61
N SER A 137 -4.19 -21.98 -8.83
CA SER A 137 -4.59 -23.33 -9.26
C SER A 137 -5.67 -23.96 -8.39
N GLY A 138 -6.41 -23.15 -7.61
CA GLY A 138 -7.36 -23.66 -6.61
C GLY A 138 -6.67 -24.39 -5.45
N LYS A 139 -5.42 -24.03 -5.18
CA LYS A 139 -4.64 -24.52 -4.04
C LYS A 139 -4.11 -23.32 -3.29
N ASP A 140 -4.05 -23.47 -1.97
CA ASP A 140 -3.45 -22.48 -1.11
C ASP A 140 -2.03 -22.18 -1.62
N SER A 141 -1.66 -20.89 -1.65
CA SER A 141 -0.29 -20.50 -2.02
C SER A 141 0.22 -19.28 -1.26
N TYR A 142 1.54 -19.07 -1.27
CA TYR A 142 2.14 -17.84 -0.77
C TYR A 142 3.16 -17.26 -1.75
N ALA A 143 3.39 -15.96 -1.66
CA ALA A 143 4.44 -15.25 -2.36
C ALA A 143 5.11 -14.24 -1.43
N ILE A 144 6.42 -14.39 -1.23
CA ILE A 144 7.23 -13.50 -0.39
C ILE A 144 7.94 -12.48 -1.29
N SER A 145 7.87 -11.23 -0.88
CA SER A 145 8.63 -10.08 -1.36
C SER A 145 9.26 -9.37 -0.16
N PRO A 146 10.25 -8.47 -0.33
CA PRO A 146 11.04 -7.95 0.79
C PRO A 146 10.23 -7.43 1.98
N ASN A 147 9.16 -6.66 1.75
CA ASN A 147 8.27 -6.11 2.78
C ASN A 147 6.79 -6.47 2.56
N LEU A 148 6.53 -7.48 1.73
CA LEU A 148 5.18 -7.88 1.35
C LEU A 148 5.09 -9.39 1.30
N LEU A 149 4.10 -9.95 1.97
CA LEU A 149 3.73 -11.36 1.92
C LEU A 149 2.30 -11.45 1.40
N ARG A 150 2.11 -12.18 0.31
CA ARG A 150 0.78 -12.56 -0.17
C ARG A 150 0.50 -13.99 0.23
N VAL A 151 -0.69 -14.23 0.76
CA VAL A 151 -1.22 -15.56 1.04
C VAL A 151 -2.55 -15.69 0.31
N THR A 152 -2.71 -16.75 -0.46
CA THR A 152 -3.97 -17.14 -1.07
C THR A 152 -4.47 -18.36 -0.32
N ILE A 153 -5.66 -18.27 0.28
CA ILE A 153 -6.36 -19.41 0.89
C ILE A 153 -7.69 -19.58 0.16
N GLU A 154 -7.92 -20.78 -0.36
CA GLU A 154 -9.05 -21.10 -1.24
C GLU A 154 -9.20 -20.12 -2.44
N LYS A 155 -10.03 -19.08 -2.28
CA LYS A 155 -10.33 -18.06 -3.30
C LYS A 155 -10.01 -16.63 -2.86
N HIS A 156 -9.49 -16.45 -1.64
CA HIS A 156 -9.22 -15.13 -1.07
C HIS A 156 -7.74 -14.85 -0.98
N ASP A 157 -7.37 -13.63 -1.32
CA ASP A 157 -6.02 -13.14 -1.22
C ASP A 157 -5.90 -12.21 -0.03
N VAL A 158 -4.90 -12.46 0.82
CA VAL A 158 -4.51 -11.59 1.91
C VAL A 158 -3.09 -11.11 1.65
N VAL A 159 -2.92 -9.79 1.71
CA VAL A 159 -1.65 -9.12 1.52
C VAL A 159 -1.24 -8.52 2.85
N LEU A 160 -0.08 -8.95 3.34
CA LEU A 160 0.55 -8.51 4.55
C LEU A 160 1.73 -7.63 4.17
N SER A 161 1.73 -6.37 4.60
CA SER A 161 2.84 -5.44 4.34
C SER A 161 3.44 -4.96 5.66
N THR A 162 4.77 -5.03 5.77
CA THR A 162 5.51 -4.61 6.96
C THR A 162 6.17 -3.26 6.73
N TRP A 163 5.73 -2.25 7.47
CA TRP A 163 6.22 -0.88 7.36
C TRP A 163 7.02 -0.49 8.61
N PRO A 164 8.28 -0.05 8.47
CA PRO A 164 9.05 0.40 9.63
C PRO A 164 8.46 1.69 10.20
N ILE A 165 8.10 1.67 11.48
CA ILE A 165 7.86 2.90 12.26
C ILE A 165 9.21 3.42 12.75
N ASP A 166 10.00 2.54 13.37
CA ASP A 166 11.38 2.75 13.77
C ASP A 166 12.18 1.42 13.75
N GLU A 167 13.34 1.37 14.41
CA GLU A 167 14.20 0.19 14.44
C GLU A 167 13.61 -0.99 15.25
N ASN A 168 12.69 -0.72 16.19
CA ASN A 168 12.09 -1.66 17.12
C ASN A 168 10.56 -1.79 16.95
N ALA A 169 9.94 -1.03 16.06
CA ALA A 169 8.50 -1.02 15.86
C ALA A 169 8.12 -1.10 14.37
N THR A 170 7.08 -1.89 14.09
CA THR A 170 6.54 -2.14 12.76
C THR A 170 5.04 -1.89 12.74
N GLU A 171 4.57 -1.21 11.70
CA GLU A 171 3.17 -1.19 11.31
C GLU A 171 2.94 -2.35 10.33
N LEU A 172 2.11 -3.32 10.72
CA LEU A 172 1.68 -4.43 9.88
C LEU A 172 0.34 -4.08 9.25
N GLU A 173 0.34 -3.83 7.95
CA GLU A 173 -0.89 -3.62 7.17
C GLU A 173 -1.41 -4.95 6.63
N ILE A 174 -2.67 -5.26 6.89
CA ILE A 174 -3.34 -6.48 6.46
C ILE A 174 -4.47 -6.09 5.50
N VAL A 175 -4.34 -6.47 4.24
CA VAL A 175 -5.30 -6.13 3.19
C VAL A 175 -5.93 -7.40 2.63
N TYR A 176 -7.25 -7.51 2.80
CA TYR A 176 -8.05 -8.61 2.27
C TYR A 176 -8.59 -8.20 0.91
N LEU A 177 -8.30 -9.02 -0.10
CA LEU A 177 -8.70 -8.82 -1.48
C LEU A 177 -9.78 -9.84 -1.87
N ALA A 178 -10.79 -9.37 -2.61
CA ALA A 178 -11.86 -10.22 -3.13
C ALA A 178 -12.28 -9.79 -4.55
N PRO A 179 -12.81 -10.69 -5.37
CA PRO A 179 -13.39 -10.34 -6.66
C PRO A 179 -14.59 -9.38 -6.51
N PRO A 180 -14.86 -8.50 -7.49
CA PRO A 180 -15.99 -7.56 -7.43
C PRO A 180 -17.34 -8.20 -7.13
N SER A 181 -17.59 -9.40 -7.68
CA SER A 181 -18.84 -10.16 -7.48
C SER A 181 -19.13 -10.52 -6.02
N GLU A 182 -18.09 -10.57 -5.17
CA GLU A 182 -18.22 -10.90 -3.75
C GLU A 182 -18.18 -9.66 -2.85
N THR A 183 -17.87 -8.49 -3.40
CA THR A 183 -17.87 -7.20 -2.67
C THR A 183 -19.23 -6.50 -2.64
N GLU A 184 -20.19 -6.92 -3.48
CA GLU A 184 -21.55 -6.35 -3.51
C GLU A 184 -22.37 -6.71 -2.27
N THR A 185 -22.16 -7.90 -1.71
CA THR A 185 -22.52 -8.25 -0.34
C THR A 185 -21.40 -7.82 0.58
N SER A 186 -21.69 -7.09 1.66
CA SER A 186 -20.65 -6.73 2.62
C SER A 186 -19.92 -7.99 3.07
N PRO A 187 -18.59 -8.11 2.91
CA PRO A 187 -17.82 -9.27 3.37
C PRO A 187 -18.03 -9.56 4.87
N ALA A 188 -18.48 -8.56 5.63
CA ALA A 188 -18.92 -8.69 7.02
C ALA A 188 -20.14 -9.62 7.23
N GLN A 189 -20.89 -9.94 6.18
CA GLN A 189 -22.13 -10.73 6.24
C GLN A 189 -21.97 -12.16 5.69
N ASP A 190 -20.84 -12.48 5.05
CA ASP A 190 -20.55 -13.84 4.56
C ASP A 190 -19.88 -14.67 5.67
N SER A 191 -20.59 -15.68 6.17
CA SER A 191 -20.11 -16.51 7.28
C SER A 191 -18.96 -17.45 6.91
N ALA A 192 -18.80 -17.81 5.64
CA ALA A 192 -17.66 -18.58 5.17
C ALA A 192 -16.39 -17.71 5.15
N TRP A 193 -16.51 -16.51 4.57
CA TRP A 193 -15.44 -15.51 4.53
C TRP A 193 -14.92 -15.15 5.93
N GLN A 194 -15.83 -14.92 6.88
CA GLN A 194 -15.46 -14.61 8.27
C GLN A 194 -14.67 -15.75 8.93
N LYS A 195 -15.02 -17.00 8.64
CA LYS A 195 -14.35 -18.17 9.23
C LYS A 195 -12.94 -18.34 8.68
N GLU A 196 -12.76 -18.16 7.37
CA GLU A 196 -11.46 -18.23 6.70
C GLU A 196 -10.52 -17.12 7.21
N ILE A 197 -11.01 -15.88 7.29
CA ILE A 197 -10.23 -14.75 7.81
C ILE A 197 -9.85 -14.93 9.26
N SER A 198 -10.75 -15.48 10.09
CA SER A 198 -10.43 -15.76 11.49
C SER A 198 -9.25 -16.74 11.61
N SER A 199 -9.10 -17.69 10.68
CA SER A 199 -7.95 -18.59 10.64
C SER A 199 -6.65 -17.85 10.32
N ILE A 200 -6.67 -16.99 9.30
CA ILE A 200 -5.52 -16.17 8.89
C ILE A 200 -5.10 -15.21 10.01
N GLN A 201 -6.06 -14.52 10.61
CA GLN A 201 -5.82 -13.61 11.73
C GLN A 201 -5.20 -14.34 12.92
N LYS A 202 -5.63 -15.58 13.20
CA LYS A 202 -5.02 -16.39 14.25
C LYS A 202 -3.56 -16.74 13.95
N THR A 203 -3.24 -17.12 12.71
CA THR A 203 -1.86 -17.38 12.29
C THR A 203 -1.01 -16.12 12.39
N ILE A 204 -1.53 -14.97 11.97
CA ILE A 204 -0.84 -13.67 12.11
C ILE A 204 -0.57 -13.37 13.58
N GLN A 205 -1.58 -13.52 14.45
CA GLN A 205 -1.45 -13.24 15.87
C GLN A 205 -0.40 -14.16 16.52
N GLN A 206 -0.41 -15.46 16.19
CA GLN A 206 0.61 -16.41 16.65
C GLN A 206 2.02 -16.08 16.17
N ALA A 207 2.16 -15.44 15.01
CA ALA A 207 3.44 -15.06 14.45
C ALA A 207 4.00 -13.76 15.04
N ILE A 208 3.16 -12.89 15.61
CA ILE A 208 3.58 -11.57 16.11
C ILE A 208 3.62 -11.46 17.65
N GLU A 209 3.11 -12.47 18.38
CA GLU A 209 3.24 -12.64 19.84
C GLU A 209 4.58 -13.27 20.24
#